data_AF-A0A1U9K1M7-F1
#
_entry.id   AF-A0A1U9K1M7-F1
#
_cell.length_a   1.000
_cell.length_b   1.000
_cell.length_c   1.000
_cell.angle_alpha   90.00
_cell.angle_beta   90.00
_cell.angle_gamma   90.00
#
_symmetry.space_group_name_H-M   'P 1'
#
loop_
_entity.id
_entity.type
_entity.pdbx_description
1 polymer ?
#
loop_
_entity_poly.entity_id
_entity_poly.type
_entity_poly.pdbx_seq_one_letter_code
_entity_poly.pdbx_strand_id
1 'polypeptide(L)'
;MESTTPALAIAALVHESAEYADEFLYAFIQDLQAQDKNILGVIQAHPEVSFAYGSQMGIVDLSTGAYLSIAQDLGKHNTSCCLDAEAVSNASTILQAARMQSPDLLIVNRFGKLEAEGDGFADEMLEIMSEGTPMLTVVAERFLPQWREFTGGLATEIAPDSAALHQWYDQAVTKQPNA
;
A
#
# COMPACT_ATOMS: atom_id res chain seq x y z
N MET A 1 -13.27 -24.84 -19.96
CA MET A 1 -13.53 -24.93 -18.51
C MET A 1 -12.66 -23.85 -17.89
N GLU A 2 -13.17 -22.62 -17.83
CA GLU A 2 -12.47 -21.53 -17.13
C GLU A 2 -12.64 -21.80 -15.65
N SER A 3 -11.61 -22.39 -15.05
CA SER A 3 -11.45 -22.39 -13.60
C SER A 3 -11.28 -20.93 -13.21
N THR A 4 -12.36 -20.26 -12.80
CA THR A 4 -12.28 -18.93 -12.21
C THR A 4 -11.59 -19.09 -10.86
N THR A 5 -10.26 -18.98 -10.86
CA THR A 5 -9.48 -18.90 -9.64
C THR A 5 -10.07 -17.74 -8.82
N PRO A 6 -10.42 -17.94 -7.54
CA PRO A 6 -10.98 -16.87 -6.74
C PRO A 6 -9.95 -15.73 -6.69
N ALA A 7 -10.26 -14.62 -7.35
CA ALA A 7 -9.43 -13.44 -7.29
C ALA A 7 -9.36 -13.01 -5.82
N LEU A 8 -8.14 -12.90 -5.29
CA LEU A 8 -7.93 -12.39 -3.95
C LEU A 8 -8.52 -10.98 -3.87
N ALA A 9 -8.97 -10.55 -2.68
CA ALA A 9 -9.42 -9.18 -2.42
C ALA A 9 -8.23 -8.20 -2.40
N ILE A 10 -7.28 -8.37 -3.32
CA ILE A 10 -5.97 -7.76 -3.30
C ILE A 10 -5.77 -7.09 -4.65
N ALA A 11 -5.35 -5.83 -4.63
CA ALA A 11 -5.04 -5.09 -5.85
C ALA A 11 -3.70 -4.36 -5.77
N ALA A 12 -3.12 -4.20 -6.95
CA ALA A 12 -1.99 -3.32 -7.23
C ALA A 12 -2.46 -2.19 -8.14
N LEU A 13 -2.27 -0.96 -7.69
CA LEU A 13 -2.31 0.22 -8.54
C LEU A 13 -0.99 0.30 -9.30
N VAL A 14 -1.05 0.00 -10.59
CA VAL A 14 0.12 -0.15 -11.46
C VAL A 14 0.45 1.16 -12.13
N HIS A 15 1.72 1.56 -12.13
CA HIS A 15 2.12 2.83 -12.71
C HIS A 15 3.46 2.83 -13.41
N GLU A 16 3.60 3.72 -14.40
CA GLU A 16 4.88 4.14 -14.95
C GLU A 16 5.50 5.28 -14.12
N SER A 17 4.66 6.19 -13.60
CA SER A 17 5.05 7.35 -12.78
C SER A 17 4.40 7.31 -11.39
N ALA A 18 5.23 7.38 -10.36
CA ALA A 18 4.80 7.25 -8.96
C ALA A 18 3.86 8.39 -8.53
N GLU A 19 4.22 9.64 -8.87
CA GLU A 19 3.46 10.83 -8.49
C GLU A 19 2.03 10.77 -9.00
N TYR A 20 1.85 10.30 -10.24
CA TYR A 20 0.53 10.16 -10.85
C TYR A 20 -0.31 9.10 -10.14
N ALA A 21 0.26 7.95 -9.77
CA ALA A 21 -0.48 6.93 -9.04
C ALA A 21 -0.84 7.36 -7.61
N ASP A 22 0.06 8.08 -6.95
CA ASP A 22 -0.20 8.60 -5.61
C ASP A 22 -1.41 9.56 -5.64
N GLU A 23 -1.53 10.48 -6.61
CA GLU A 23 -2.70 11.37 -6.75
C GLU A 23 -4.03 10.60 -6.85
N PHE A 24 -4.08 9.54 -7.65
CA PHE A 24 -5.28 8.70 -7.77
C PHE A 24 -5.58 7.95 -6.47
N LEU A 25 -4.55 7.43 -5.81
CA LEU A 25 -4.70 6.75 -4.52
C LEU A 25 -5.22 7.71 -3.45
N TYR A 26 -4.68 8.92 -3.38
CA TYR A 26 -5.11 9.97 -2.44
C TYR A 26 -6.59 10.33 -2.66
N ALA A 27 -6.98 10.61 -3.90
CA ALA A 27 -8.36 10.95 -4.24
C ALA A 27 -9.32 9.80 -3.88
N PHE A 28 -8.94 8.57 -4.22
CA PHE A 28 -9.72 7.37 -3.89
C PHE A 28 -9.91 7.17 -2.37
N ILE A 29 -8.85 7.34 -1.58
CA ILE A 29 -8.93 7.25 -0.12
C ILE A 29 -9.85 8.34 0.44
N GLN A 30 -9.74 9.57 -0.05
CA GLN A 30 -10.61 10.67 0.38
C GLN A 30 -12.08 10.40 0.06
N ASP A 31 -12.36 9.90 -1.15
CA ASP A 31 -13.71 9.55 -1.58
C ASP A 31 -14.33 8.45 -0.69
N LEU A 32 -13.55 7.43 -0.31
CA LEU A 32 -14.02 6.38 0.60
C LEU A 32 -14.21 6.88 2.04
N GLN A 33 -13.28 7.68 2.56
CA GLN A 33 -13.39 8.28 3.89
C GLN A 33 -14.61 9.21 4.00
N ALA A 34 -14.93 9.96 2.94
CA ALA A 34 -16.13 10.78 2.86
C ALA A 34 -17.44 9.97 2.86
N GLN A 35 -17.36 8.66 2.61
CA GLN A 35 -18.47 7.71 2.68
C GLN A 35 -18.47 6.90 3.99
N ASP A 36 -17.77 7.41 5.02
CA ASP A 36 -17.62 6.78 6.34
C ASP A 36 -17.03 5.36 6.29
N LYS A 37 -16.25 5.03 5.23
CA LYS A 37 -15.54 3.75 5.13
C LYS A 37 -14.30 3.76 6.01
N ASN A 38 -14.06 2.64 6.69
CA ASN A 38 -12.91 2.47 7.55
C ASN A 38 -11.69 2.07 6.72
N ILE A 39 -10.91 3.06 6.27
CA ILE A 39 -9.70 2.87 5.49
C ILE A 39 -8.48 3.11 6.39
N LEU A 40 -7.65 2.07 6.58
CA LEU A 40 -6.48 2.13 7.45
C LEU A 40 -5.21 1.72 6.69
N GLY A 41 -4.05 1.96 7.30
CA GLY A 41 -2.75 1.58 6.74
C GLY A 41 -1.84 2.78 6.52
N VAL A 42 -0.93 2.66 5.56
CA VAL A 42 0.10 3.69 5.32
C VAL A 42 0.19 4.06 3.84
N ILE A 43 0.39 5.35 3.59
CA ILE A 43 0.60 5.92 2.25
C ILE A 43 1.91 6.68 2.18
N GLN A 44 2.52 6.77 1.00
CA GLN A 44 3.70 7.59 0.81
C GLN A 44 3.36 9.07 0.94
N ALA A 45 4.02 9.78 1.85
CA ALA A 45 3.82 11.21 2.05
C ALA A 45 4.22 12.00 0.80
N HIS A 46 3.45 13.04 0.46
CA HIS A 46 3.84 13.97 -0.59
C HIS A 46 5.26 14.54 -0.34
N PRO A 47 6.03 14.82 -1.42
CA PRO A 47 7.37 15.39 -1.28
C PRO A 47 7.41 16.67 -0.44
N GLU A 48 6.39 17.52 -0.56
CA GLU A 48 6.28 18.77 0.22
C GLU A 48 6.17 18.51 1.73
N VAL A 49 5.40 17.48 2.12
CA VAL A 49 5.26 17.07 3.52
C VAL A 49 6.60 16.55 4.02
N SER A 50 7.23 15.63 3.29
CA SER A 50 8.53 15.07 3.68
C SER A 50 9.60 16.17 3.84
N PHE A 51 9.64 17.12 2.90
CA PHE A 51 10.55 18.26 2.95
C PHE A 51 10.31 19.16 4.17
N ALA A 52 9.05 19.41 4.54
CA ALA A 52 8.70 20.18 5.75
C ALA A 52 9.22 19.50 7.04
N TYR A 53 9.30 18.17 7.05
CA TYR A 53 9.90 17.38 8.13
C TYR A 53 11.42 17.15 7.97
N GLY A 54 12.06 17.78 6.98
CA GLY A 54 13.50 17.67 6.75
C GLY A 54 13.94 16.29 6.22
N SER A 55 13.01 15.49 5.70
CA SER A 55 13.29 14.16 5.17
C SER A 55 13.09 14.08 3.66
N GLN A 56 13.81 13.15 3.03
CA GLN A 56 13.64 12.84 1.61
C GLN A 56 12.46 11.90 1.36
N MET A 57 12.05 11.12 2.36
CA MET A 57 10.98 10.13 2.21
C MET A 57 10.28 9.86 3.54
N GLY A 58 8.95 9.84 3.49
CA GLY A 58 8.12 9.51 4.62
C GLY A 58 6.82 8.84 4.19
N ILE A 59 6.12 8.34 5.18
CA ILE A 59 4.77 7.78 5.06
C ILE A 59 3.83 8.51 6.00
N VAL A 60 2.54 8.40 5.74
CA VAL A 60 1.47 8.89 6.60
C VAL A 60 0.63 7.72 7.06
N ASP A 61 0.39 7.63 8.36
CA ASP A 61 -0.58 6.73 8.97
C ASP A 61 -2.00 7.24 8.69
N LEU A 62 -2.81 6.44 8.00
CA LEU A 62 -4.19 6.79 7.67
C LEU A 62 -5.12 6.87 8.89
N SER A 63 -4.77 6.20 9.99
CA SER A 63 -5.60 6.17 11.20
C SER A 63 -5.47 7.44 12.04
N THR A 64 -4.27 8.03 12.09
CA THR A 64 -3.96 9.20 12.93
C THR A 64 -3.62 10.45 12.13
N GLY A 65 -3.28 10.30 10.84
CA GLY A 65 -2.65 11.35 10.04
C GLY A 65 -1.19 11.63 10.42
N ALA A 66 -0.57 10.80 11.28
CA ALA A 66 0.79 11.01 11.72
C ALA A 66 1.79 10.77 10.58
N TYR A 67 2.76 11.67 10.45
CA TYR A 67 3.89 11.52 9.55
C TYR A 67 4.99 10.66 10.20
N LEU A 68 5.52 9.70 9.46
CA LEU A 68 6.71 8.93 9.83
C LEU A 68 7.78 9.12 8.76
N SER A 69 8.97 9.55 9.17
CA SER A 69 10.13 9.56 8.29
C SER A 69 10.66 8.14 8.14
N ILE A 70 10.90 7.68 6.91
CA ILE A 70 11.44 6.33 6.63
C ILE A 70 12.81 6.35 5.96
N ALA A 71 13.37 7.54 5.71
CA ALA A 71 14.72 7.72 5.19
C ALA A 71 15.73 7.88 6.34
N GLN A 72 16.85 7.15 6.27
CA GLN A 72 17.96 7.35 7.20
C GLN A 72 18.69 8.67 6.90
N ASP A 73 18.82 9.55 7.90
CA ASP A 73 19.65 10.76 7.80
C ASP A 73 21.15 10.38 7.88
N LEU A 74 21.76 10.11 6.72
CA LEU A 74 23.18 9.77 6.63
C LEU A 74 24.11 10.99 6.55
N GLY A 75 23.59 12.21 6.77
CA GLY A 75 24.36 13.45 6.69
C GLY A 75 24.75 13.83 5.25
N LYS A 76 25.25 15.08 5.08
CA LYS A 76 25.43 15.81 3.81
C LYS A 76 26.32 15.16 2.71
N HIS A 77 26.82 13.94 2.88
CA HIS A 77 27.79 13.34 1.95
C HIS A 77 27.49 11.89 1.52
N ASN A 78 26.36 11.28 1.90
CA ASN A 78 26.01 9.92 1.48
C ASN A 78 24.82 9.94 0.51
N THR A 79 25.03 9.44 -0.71
CA THR A 79 24.01 9.39 -1.79
C THR A 79 23.16 8.13 -1.79
N SER A 80 23.44 7.16 -0.92
CA SER A 80 22.61 5.97 -0.75
C SER A 80 21.56 6.26 0.32
N CYS A 81 20.33 6.55 -0.07
CA CYS A 81 19.20 6.57 0.84
C CYS A 81 18.96 5.13 1.33
N CYS A 82 19.46 4.80 2.52
CA CYS A 82 19.09 3.55 3.19
C CYS A 82 17.77 3.78 3.93
N LEU A 83 16.90 2.78 3.87
CA LEU A 83 15.67 2.77 4.65
C LEU A 83 16.05 2.65 6.13
N ASP A 84 15.43 3.46 6.99
CA ASP A 84 15.65 3.36 8.43
C ASP A 84 14.88 2.15 8.98
N ALA A 85 15.62 1.13 9.44
CA ALA A 85 15.05 -0.10 9.97
C ALA A 85 14.12 0.14 11.17
N GLU A 86 14.38 1.17 11.98
CA GLU A 86 13.49 1.55 13.09
C GLU A 86 12.18 2.11 12.55
N ALA A 87 12.26 2.94 11.50
CA ALA A 87 11.08 3.51 10.86
C ALA A 87 10.23 2.46 10.14
N VAL A 88 10.86 1.46 9.50
CA VAL A 88 10.15 0.31 8.92
C VAL A 88 9.45 -0.48 10.01
N SER A 89 10.12 -0.77 11.12
CA SER A 89 9.51 -1.49 12.25
C SER A 89 8.32 -0.73 12.86
N ASN A 90 8.41 0.60 12.95
CA ASN A 90 7.30 1.44 13.38
C ASN A 90 6.12 1.38 12.39
N ALA A 91 6.40 1.41 11.08
CA ALA A 91 5.39 1.27 10.03
C ALA A 91 4.72 -0.12 10.04
N SER A 92 5.50 -1.18 10.25
CA SER A 92 5.00 -2.55 10.47
C SER A 92 4.04 -2.60 11.66
N THR A 93 4.38 -1.92 12.77
CA THR A 93 3.50 -1.85 13.95
C THR A 93 2.17 -1.17 13.63
N ILE A 94 2.18 -0.10 12.82
CA ILE A 94 0.97 0.58 12.35
C ILE A 94 0.12 -0.36 11.49
N LEU A 95 0.74 -1.08 10.54
CA LEU A 95 0.03 -2.04 9.69
C LEU A 95 -0.58 -3.19 10.49
N GLN A 96 0.15 -3.73 11.47
CA GLN A 96 -0.36 -4.76 12.37
C GLN A 96 -1.55 -4.26 13.19
N ALA A 97 -1.44 -3.05 13.77
CA ALA A 97 -2.52 -2.44 14.54
C ALA A 97 -3.75 -2.12 13.68
N ALA A 98 -3.53 -1.67 12.43
CA ALA A 98 -4.58 -1.43 11.45
C ALA A 98 -5.29 -2.73 11.08
N ARG A 99 -4.55 -3.81 10.79
CA ARG A 99 -5.10 -5.13 10.48
C ARG A 99 -5.98 -5.68 11.60
N MET A 100 -5.54 -5.56 12.85
CA MET A 100 -6.31 -6.01 14.02
C MET A 100 -7.65 -5.28 14.21
N GLN A 101 -7.85 -4.14 13.55
CA GLN A 101 -9.12 -3.39 13.56
C GLN A 101 -10.10 -3.85 12.47
N SER A 102 -9.70 -4.80 11.60
CA SER A 102 -10.51 -5.33 10.51
C SER A 102 -11.17 -4.22 9.65
N PRO A 103 -10.38 -3.35 9.01
CA PRO A 103 -10.90 -2.26 8.21
C PRO A 103 -11.59 -2.77 6.94
N ASP A 104 -12.37 -1.90 6.30
CA ASP A 104 -12.97 -2.16 5.00
C ASP A 104 -11.88 -2.28 3.91
N LEU A 105 -10.75 -1.60 4.10
CA LEU A 105 -9.59 -1.65 3.21
C LEU A 105 -8.30 -1.30 3.97
N LEU A 106 -7.25 -2.10 3.72
CA LEU A 106 -5.87 -1.78 4.09
C LEU A 106 -5.09 -1.22 2.92
N ILE A 107 -4.40 -0.11 3.14
CA ILE A 107 -3.42 0.45 2.21
C ILE A 107 -2.02 0.11 2.69
N VAL A 108 -1.23 -0.54 1.83
CA VAL A 108 0.18 -0.85 2.10
C VAL A 108 1.03 -0.26 0.97
N ASN A 109 1.61 0.92 1.16
CA ASN A 109 2.41 1.62 0.15
C ASN A 109 3.91 1.47 0.48
N ARG A 110 4.75 0.85 -0.39
CA ARG A 110 4.51 0.25 -1.71
C ARG A 110 5.34 -1.00 -1.92
N PHE A 111 4.92 -1.85 -2.86
CA PHE A 111 5.72 -2.98 -3.30
C PHE A 111 6.82 -2.53 -4.26
N GLY A 112 8.06 -2.68 -3.84
CA GLY A 112 9.23 -2.34 -4.61
C GLY A 112 10.31 -3.41 -4.55
N LYS A 113 11.57 -2.97 -4.57
CA LYS A 113 12.71 -3.87 -4.58
C LYS A 113 12.80 -4.69 -3.29
N LEU A 114 12.60 -4.05 -2.14
CA LEU A 114 12.74 -4.71 -0.83
C LEU A 114 11.67 -5.79 -0.66
N GLU A 115 10.42 -5.47 -0.98
CA GLU A 115 9.30 -6.40 -0.87
C GLU A 115 9.44 -7.58 -1.83
N ALA A 116 9.98 -7.33 -3.04
CA ALA A 116 10.31 -8.38 -3.98
C ALA A 116 11.45 -9.30 -3.49
N GLU A 117 12.32 -8.81 -2.62
CA GLU A 117 13.42 -9.58 -1.99
C GLU A 117 12.99 -10.25 -0.67
N GLY A 118 11.75 -10.01 -0.21
CA GLY A 118 11.20 -10.54 1.04
C GLY A 118 11.43 -9.65 2.27
N ASP A 119 11.92 -8.43 2.06
CA ASP A 119 12.13 -7.41 3.11
C ASP A 119 11.02 -6.33 3.06
N GLY A 120 11.18 -5.26 3.84
CA GLY A 120 10.24 -4.13 3.85
C GLY A 120 8.89 -4.54 4.41
N PHE A 121 7.82 -4.38 3.63
CA PHE A 121 6.46 -4.75 4.03
C PHE A 121 5.99 -6.11 3.50
N ALA A 122 6.90 -6.97 3.02
CA ALA A 122 6.53 -8.25 2.43
C ALA A 122 5.75 -9.15 3.40
N ASP A 123 6.24 -9.30 4.64
CA ASP A 123 5.59 -10.14 5.65
C ASP A 123 4.20 -9.60 6.01
N GLU A 124 4.06 -8.28 6.22
CA GLU A 124 2.76 -7.66 6.50
C GLU A 124 1.78 -7.84 5.34
N MET A 125 2.23 -7.69 4.09
CA MET A 125 1.40 -7.93 2.91
C MET A 125 0.90 -9.37 2.86
N LEU A 126 1.77 -10.37 3.07
CA LEU A 126 1.38 -11.78 3.07
C LEU A 126 0.41 -12.12 4.20
N GLU A 127 0.62 -11.53 5.38
CA GLU A 127 -0.27 -11.68 6.53
C GLU A 127 -1.67 -11.12 6.24
N ILE A 128 -1.74 -9.91 5.68
CA ILE A 128 -3.01 -9.28 5.28
C ILE A 128 -3.72 -10.11 4.21
N MET A 129 -2.99 -10.58 3.20
CA MET A 129 -3.52 -11.45 2.15
C MET A 129 -4.09 -12.76 2.71
N SER A 130 -3.42 -13.35 3.70
CA SER A 130 -3.81 -14.63 4.30
C SER A 130 -5.09 -14.54 5.12
N GLU A 131 -5.38 -13.37 5.69
CA GLU A 131 -6.62 -13.09 6.41
C GLU A 131 -7.81 -12.77 5.49
N GLY A 132 -7.55 -12.45 4.22
CA GLY A 132 -8.57 -12.07 3.26
C GLY A 132 -9.11 -10.65 3.47
N THR A 133 -8.41 -9.81 4.23
CA THR A 133 -8.72 -8.38 4.36
C THR A 133 -8.41 -7.68 3.03
N PRO A 134 -9.34 -6.88 2.46
CA PRO A 134 -9.08 -6.14 1.25
C PRO A 134 -7.81 -5.30 1.37
N MET A 135 -6.91 -5.42 0.40
CA MET A 135 -5.62 -4.71 0.41
C MET A 135 -5.34 -4.06 -0.92
N LEU A 136 -4.92 -2.81 -0.89
CA LEU A 136 -4.43 -2.07 -2.05
C LEU A 136 -2.97 -1.63 -1.81
N THR A 137 -2.12 -1.91 -2.79
CA THR A 137 -0.74 -1.40 -2.84
C THR A 137 -0.49 -0.65 -4.14
N VAL A 138 0.66 0.00 -4.24
CA VAL A 138 1.14 0.69 -5.45
C VAL A 138 2.34 -0.08 -5.98
N VAL A 139 2.37 -0.35 -7.28
CA VAL A 139 3.44 -1.14 -7.92
C VAL A 139 3.93 -0.41 -9.18
N ALA A 140 5.23 -0.13 -9.23
CA ALA A 140 5.83 0.36 -10.46
C ALA A 140 5.86 -0.75 -11.51
N GLU A 141 5.59 -0.44 -12.78
CA GLU A 141 5.47 -1.43 -13.86
C GLU A 141 6.67 -2.39 -13.94
N ARG A 142 7.88 -1.89 -13.69
CA ARG A 142 9.13 -2.67 -13.66
C ARG A 142 9.17 -3.78 -12.60
N PHE A 143 8.33 -3.69 -11.56
CA PHE A 143 8.22 -4.67 -10.48
C PHE A 143 6.99 -5.58 -10.64
N LEU A 144 6.20 -5.44 -11.71
CA LEU A 144 5.05 -6.30 -11.97
C LEU A 144 5.38 -7.79 -12.05
N PRO A 145 6.49 -8.22 -12.70
CA PRO A 145 6.84 -9.64 -12.71
C PRO A 145 7.00 -10.21 -11.30
N GLN A 146 7.66 -9.46 -10.41
CA GLN A 146 7.90 -9.82 -9.02
C GLN A 146 6.61 -9.77 -8.20
N TRP A 147 5.73 -8.78 -8.44
CA TRP A 147 4.41 -8.71 -7.81
C TRP A 147 3.53 -9.91 -8.17
N ARG A 148 3.54 -10.32 -9.44
CA ARG A 148 2.82 -11.51 -9.91
C ARG A 148 3.37 -12.78 -9.28
N GLU A 149 4.68 -12.89 -9.15
CA GLU A 149 5.31 -14.02 -8.44
C GLU A 149 4.92 -14.04 -6.97
N PHE A 150 5.03 -12.90 -6.29
CA PHE A 150 4.69 -12.71 -4.87
C PHE A 150 3.23 -13.08 -4.56
N THR A 151 2.30 -12.71 -5.43
CA THR A 151 0.85 -12.96 -5.25
C THR A 151 0.36 -14.25 -5.91
N GLY A 152 1.24 -15.02 -6.56
CA GLY A 152 0.85 -16.17 -7.37
C GLY A 152 -0.04 -15.82 -8.58
N GLY A 153 -0.02 -14.56 -9.02
CA GLY A 153 -0.84 -14.04 -10.12
C GLY A 153 -2.33 -13.88 -9.77
N LEU A 154 -2.66 -13.84 -8.49
CA LEU A 154 -4.06 -13.79 -8.01
C LEU A 154 -4.54 -12.38 -7.66
N ALA A 155 -3.63 -11.41 -7.53
CA ALA A 155 -3.97 -10.02 -7.28
C ALA A 155 -4.48 -9.33 -8.56
N THR A 156 -5.41 -8.40 -8.38
CA THR A 156 -5.94 -7.58 -9.47
C THR A 156 -4.96 -6.46 -9.79
N GLU A 157 -4.61 -6.29 -11.06
CA GLU A 157 -3.82 -5.15 -11.53
C GLU A 157 -4.76 -4.06 -12.03
N ILE A 158 -4.66 -2.87 -11.44
CA ILE A 158 -5.54 -1.73 -11.72
C ILE A 158 -4.67 -0.61 -12.31
N ALA A 159 -5.11 -0.06 -13.44
CA ALA A 159 -4.51 1.16 -13.98
C ALA A 159 -4.87 2.37 -13.09
N PRO A 160 -4.15 3.50 -13.16
CA PRO A 160 -4.51 4.72 -12.44
C PRO A 160 -5.74 5.37 -13.07
N ASP A 161 -6.88 4.81 -12.72
CA ASP A 161 -8.21 5.17 -13.16
C ASP A 161 -9.17 5.06 -11.95
N SER A 162 -9.88 6.16 -11.68
CA SER A 162 -10.76 6.24 -10.52
C SER A 162 -11.92 5.25 -10.59
N ALA A 163 -12.50 5.04 -11.78
CA ALA A 163 -13.62 4.10 -11.93
C ALA A 163 -13.18 2.65 -11.69
N ALA A 164 -11.99 2.28 -12.18
CA ALA A 164 -11.42 0.95 -11.98
C ALA A 164 -11.11 0.66 -10.50
N LEU A 165 -10.56 1.65 -9.77
CA LEU A 165 -10.30 1.55 -8.32
C LEU A 165 -11.59 1.30 -7.51
N HIS A 166 -12.61 2.13 -7.75
CA HIS A 166 -13.90 2.00 -7.07
C HIS A 166 -14.60 0.68 -7.43
N GLN A 167 -14.59 0.30 -8.72
CA GLN A 167 -15.18 -0.97 -9.17
C GLN A 167 -14.53 -2.18 -8.49
N TRP A 168 -13.21 -2.17 -8.34
CA TRP A 168 -12.51 -3.24 -7.63
C TRP A 168 -12.89 -3.26 -6.15
N TYR A 169 -12.88 -2.11 -5.48
CA TYR A 169 -13.22 -2.01 -4.06
C TYR A 169 -14.62 -2.53 -3.75
N ASP A 170 -15.62 -2.11 -4.54
CA ASP A 170 -17.00 -2.59 -4.38
C ASP A 170 -17.10 -4.11 -4.52
N GLN A 171 -16.32 -4.71 -5.42
CA GLN A 171 -16.27 -6.17 -5.59
C GLN A 171 -15.53 -6.86 -4.43
N ALA A 172 -14.45 -6.24 -3.93
CA ALA A 172 -13.63 -6.78 -2.85
C ALA A 172 -14.40 -6.84 -1.53
N VAL A 173 -15.10 -5.75 -1.17
CA VAL A 173 -15.90 -5.67 0.06
C VAL A 173 -17.19 -6.49 -0.01
N THR A 174 -17.80 -6.64 -1.19
CA THR A 174 -19.00 -7.51 -1.35
C THR A 174 -18.68 -9.00 -1.23
N LYS A 175 -17.44 -9.40 -1.53
CA LYS A 175 -16.99 -10.81 -1.46
C LYS A 175 -16.57 -11.24 -0.06
N GLN A 176 -16.41 -10.32 0.89
CA GLN A 176 -16.20 -10.70 2.28
C GLN A 176 -17.49 -11.38 2.78
N PRO A 177 -17.47 -12.67 3.13
CA PRO A 177 -18.55 -13.23 3.91
C PRO A 177 -18.48 -12.51 5.25
N ASN A 178 -19.52 -11.76 5.62
CA ASN A 178 -19.72 -11.33 7.00
C ASN A 178 -19.43 -12.52 7.91
N ALA A 179 -18.36 -12.43 8.71
CA ALA A 179 -18.04 -13.41 9.73
C ALA A 179 -19.17 -13.48 10.77
#